data_AF-T0ZRT7-F1
#
_entry.id   AF-T0ZRT7-F1
#
_cell.length_a   1.000
_cell.length_b   1.000
_cell.length_c   1.000
_cell.angle_alpha   90.00
_cell.angle_beta   90.00
_cell.angle_gamma   90.00
#
_symmetry.space_group_name_H-M   'P 1'
#
loop_
_entity.id
_entity.type
_entity.pdbx_description
1 polymer ?
#
loop_
_entity_poly.entity_id
_entity_poly.type
_entity_poly.pdbx_seq_one_letter_code
_entity_poly.pdbx_strand_id
1 'polypeptide(L)'
;VHPRSEALPNPRLTPGATNPAVTQADIHSTICARGYTRTIRPPERYTERLKRRQIREYGYRDRKLWSYEEDHLIPLEVGGNPTSPRNLWPQPYHVAGGWGARIKDHLENRLNHMVCRGELSLARAQRMIATNWVDAYKRLIAPHPLAHDPADRY
;
A
#
# COMPACT_ATOMS: atom_id res chain seq x y z
N VAL A 1 -7.27 7.65 -17.59
CA VAL A 1 -5.94 7.41 -16.98
C VAL A 1 -5.62 8.60 -16.10
N HIS A 2 -5.25 8.35 -14.84
CA HIS A 2 -4.90 9.38 -13.86
C HIS A 2 -3.51 9.98 -14.15
N PRO A 3 -3.26 11.26 -13.83
CA PRO A 3 -1.94 11.86 -13.99
C PRO A 3 -0.91 11.23 -13.07
N ARG A 4 0.37 11.32 -13.45
CA ARG A 4 1.49 10.73 -12.70
C ARG A 4 1.55 11.16 -11.23
N SER A 5 1.12 12.39 -10.93
CA SER A 5 1.04 12.95 -9.59
C SER A 5 0.10 12.19 -8.66
N GLU A 6 -0.89 11.48 -9.20
CA GLU A 6 -1.85 10.68 -8.42
C GLU A 6 -1.38 9.24 -8.20
N ALA A 7 -0.13 8.91 -8.61
CA ALA A 7 0.50 7.67 -8.18
C ALA A 7 0.83 7.68 -6.68
N LEU A 8 1.01 8.85 -6.07
CA LEU A 8 1.28 9.01 -4.63
C LEU A 8 0.03 9.59 -3.95
N PRO A 9 -0.23 9.22 -2.68
CA PRO A 9 -1.29 9.85 -1.92
C PRO A 9 -1.00 11.32 -1.66
N ASN A 10 -2.06 12.08 -1.40
CA ASN A 10 -1.90 13.42 -0.85
C ASN A 10 -1.37 13.27 0.60
N PRO A 11 -0.14 13.74 0.92
CA PRO A 11 0.47 13.52 2.23
C PRO A 11 -0.25 14.26 3.37
N ARG A 12 -1.11 15.23 3.06
CA ARG A 12 -1.97 15.89 4.07
C ARG A 12 -3.15 15.02 4.49
N LEU A 13 -3.64 14.16 3.58
CA LEU A 13 -4.78 13.28 3.83
C LEU A 13 -4.33 11.89 4.31
N THR A 14 -3.31 11.34 3.64
CA THR A 14 -2.80 9.99 3.91
C THR A 14 -1.28 10.04 4.10
N PRO A 15 -0.79 10.55 5.25
CA PRO A 15 0.65 10.62 5.56
C PRO A 15 1.29 9.25 5.87
N GLY A 16 0.49 8.20 6.01
CA GLY A 16 0.89 6.88 6.51
C GLY A 16 0.63 6.74 8.02
N ALA A 17 0.27 5.54 8.44
CA ALA A 17 0.18 5.18 9.86
C ALA A 17 0.56 3.71 10.05
N THR A 18 1.37 3.42 11.08
CA THR A 18 1.78 2.06 11.44
C THR A 18 0.78 1.40 12.39
N ASN A 19 0.78 0.07 12.42
CA ASN A 19 0.06 -0.73 13.39
C ASN A 19 0.92 -0.83 14.66
N PRO A 20 0.48 -0.31 15.82
CA PRO A 20 1.25 -0.41 17.06
C PRO A 20 1.39 -1.84 17.58
N ALA A 21 0.56 -2.78 17.10
CA ALA A 21 0.64 -4.21 17.43
C ALA A 21 1.63 -5.00 16.54
N VAL A 22 2.36 -4.32 15.65
CA VAL A 22 3.42 -4.92 14.83
C VAL A 22 4.72 -4.19 15.12
N THR A 23 5.68 -4.92 15.69
CA THR A 23 6.99 -4.40 16.05
C THR A 23 8.09 -5.22 15.38
N GLN A 24 9.31 -4.69 15.36
CA GLN A 24 10.45 -5.44 14.84
C GLN A 24 10.67 -6.77 15.60
N ALA A 25 10.33 -6.81 16.88
CA ALA A 25 10.51 -7.98 17.74
C ALA A 25 9.49 -9.09 17.49
N ASP A 26 8.31 -8.77 16.95
CA ASP A 26 7.21 -9.72 16.74
C ASP A 26 6.95 -10.10 15.28
N ILE A 27 7.77 -9.63 14.33
CA ILE A 27 7.51 -9.85 12.89
C ILE A 27 7.28 -11.32 12.53
N HIS A 28 7.93 -12.26 13.23
CA HIS A 28 7.78 -13.71 12.99
C HIS A 28 6.47 -14.31 13.52
N SER A 29 5.79 -13.66 14.46
CA SER A 29 4.44 -14.03 14.91
C SER A 29 3.36 -13.14 14.27
N THR A 30 3.74 -12.05 13.62
CA THR A 30 2.85 -11.12 12.91
C THR A 30 3.03 -11.20 11.40
N ILE A 31 3.66 -10.21 10.77
CA ILE A 31 3.67 -10.01 9.31
C ILE A 31 4.38 -11.10 8.50
N CYS A 32 5.22 -11.91 9.12
CA CYS A 32 5.86 -13.07 8.50
C CYS A 32 5.13 -14.38 8.78
N ALA A 33 4.10 -14.36 9.64
CA ALA A 33 3.24 -15.51 9.88
C ALA A 33 2.18 -15.62 8.78
N ARG A 34 2.04 -16.81 8.22
CA ARG A 34 1.11 -17.08 7.12
C ARG A 34 -0.32 -16.68 7.51
N GLY A 35 -0.94 -15.83 6.71
CA GLY A 35 -2.34 -15.43 6.86
C GLY A 35 -2.59 -14.35 7.93
N TYR A 36 -1.56 -13.78 8.55
CA TYR A 36 -1.71 -12.71 9.55
C TYR A 36 -2.52 -11.52 9.01
N THR A 37 -2.22 -11.03 7.80
CA THR A 37 -2.94 -9.87 7.26
C THR A 37 -4.44 -10.11 7.14
N ARG A 38 -4.88 -11.35 6.87
CA ARG A 38 -6.31 -11.72 6.81
C ARG A 38 -7.01 -11.54 8.16
N THR A 39 -6.32 -11.67 9.28
CA THR A 39 -6.92 -11.52 10.62
C THR A 39 -7.13 -10.06 11.02
N ILE A 40 -6.41 -9.13 10.41
CA ILE A 40 -6.47 -7.70 10.73
C ILE A 40 -7.09 -6.83 9.62
N ARG A 41 -7.41 -7.41 8.46
CA ARG A 41 -8.03 -6.68 7.35
C ARG A 41 -9.35 -6.02 7.81
N PRO A 42 -9.57 -4.73 7.52
CA PRO A 42 -10.81 -4.07 7.86
C PRO A 42 -11.99 -4.68 7.08
N PRO A 43 -13.21 -4.66 7.64
CA PRO A 43 -14.41 -5.11 6.92
C PRO A 43 -14.65 -4.28 5.65
N GLU A 44 -15.10 -4.93 4.57
CA GLU A 44 -15.38 -4.27 3.28
C GLU A 44 -16.35 -3.07 3.42
N ARG A 45 -17.38 -3.22 4.26
CA ARG A 45 -18.34 -2.14 4.52
C ARG A 45 -17.68 -0.88 5.07
N TYR A 46 -16.60 -1.02 5.84
CA TYR A 46 -15.82 0.11 6.34
C TYR A 46 -15.05 0.79 5.20
N THR A 47 -14.27 0.00 4.46
CA THR A 47 -13.41 0.50 3.37
C THR A 47 -14.21 1.10 2.22
N GLU A 48 -15.35 0.52 1.85
CA GLU A 48 -16.20 1.06 0.79
C GLU A 48 -16.76 2.44 1.15
N ARG A 49 -17.23 2.61 2.40
CA ARG A 49 -17.71 3.91 2.90
C ARG A 49 -16.59 4.94 2.94
N LEU A 50 -15.39 4.52 3.37
CA LEU A 50 -14.21 5.37 3.43
C LEU A 50 -13.79 5.85 2.02
N LYS A 51 -13.63 4.91 1.09
CA LYS A 51 -13.30 5.15 -0.32
C LYS A 51 -14.25 6.14 -0.99
N ARG A 52 -15.56 5.95 -0.83
CA ARG A 52 -16.59 6.87 -1.35
C ARG A 52 -16.36 8.30 -0.87
N ARG A 53 -16.00 8.48 0.40
CA ARG A 53 -15.71 9.78 1.00
C ARG A 53 -14.40 10.35 0.45
N GLN A 54 -13.33 9.57 0.49
CA GLN A 54 -11.99 10.02 0.12
C GLN A 54 -11.84 10.36 -1.35
N ILE A 55 -12.53 9.68 -2.28
CA ILE A 55 -12.54 10.06 -3.70
C ILE A 55 -12.98 11.52 -3.88
N ARG A 56 -13.91 12.00 -3.05
CA ARG A 56 -14.32 13.42 -3.05
C ARG A 56 -13.28 14.32 -2.39
N GLU A 57 -12.71 13.90 -1.26
CA GLU A 57 -11.68 14.65 -0.53
C GLU A 57 -10.39 14.83 -1.36
N TYR A 58 -10.02 13.83 -2.17
CA TYR A 58 -8.90 13.85 -3.09
C TYR A 58 -9.16 14.71 -4.35
N GLY A 59 -10.42 15.06 -4.63
CA GLY A 59 -10.78 15.88 -5.79
C GLY A 59 -10.58 15.17 -7.13
N TYR A 60 -10.64 13.84 -7.17
CA TYR A 60 -10.47 13.10 -8.42
C TYR A 60 -11.53 13.46 -9.47
N ARG A 61 -11.11 13.42 -10.73
CA ARG A 61 -11.95 13.84 -11.88
C ARG A 61 -13.15 12.93 -12.08
N ASP A 62 -12.96 11.61 -11.98
CA ASP A 62 -14.06 10.66 -11.95
C ASP A 62 -14.33 10.18 -10.51
N ARG A 63 -15.54 9.67 -10.29
CA ARG A 63 -15.97 9.15 -8.98
C ARG A 63 -16.36 7.67 -9.03
N LYS A 64 -15.81 6.94 -10.01
CA LYS A 64 -16.16 5.55 -10.27
C LYS A 64 -15.42 4.66 -9.29
N LEU A 65 -16.12 4.08 -8.31
CA LEU A 65 -15.46 3.30 -7.25
C LEU A 65 -14.59 2.16 -7.76
N TRP A 66 -14.98 1.52 -8.87
CA TRP A 66 -14.23 0.43 -9.48
C TRP A 66 -12.93 0.88 -10.16
N SER A 67 -12.70 2.19 -10.32
CA SER A 67 -11.45 2.74 -10.87
C SER A 67 -10.32 2.84 -9.83
N TYR A 68 -10.61 2.58 -8.56
CA TYR A 68 -9.68 2.69 -7.45
C TYR A 68 -9.63 1.39 -6.64
N GLU A 69 -8.56 1.22 -5.88
CA GLU A 69 -8.44 0.31 -4.75
C GLU A 69 -8.51 1.13 -3.46
N GLU A 70 -9.18 0.64 -2.42
CA GLU A 70 -9.03 1.27 -1.10
C GLU A 70 -7.81 0.64 -0.45
N ASP A 71 -6.68 1.33 -0.56
CA ASP A 71 -5.37 0.72 -0.37
C ASP A 71 -4.65 1.33 0.84
N HIS A 72 -3.75 0.57 1.43
CA HIS A 72 -2.90 1.00 2.52
C HIS A 72 -1.61 1.62 1.99
N LEU A 73 -1.26 2.85 2.38
CA LEU A 73 0.04 3.45 2.01
C LEU A 73 1.21 2.64 2.57
N ILE A 74 1.18 2.36 3.88
CA ILE A 74 2.02 1.33 4.49
C ILE A 74 1.18 0.05 4.50
N PRO A 75 1.52 -1.01 3.74
CA PRO A 75 0.69 -2.19 3.64
C PRO A 75 0.70 -3.02 4.93
N LEU A 76 -0.36 -3.82 5.11
CA LEU A 76 -0.53 -4.64 6.32
C LEU A 76 0.65 -5.58 6.54
N GLU A 77 1.22 -6.11 5.46
CA GLU A 77 2.38 -7.01 5.47
C GLU A 77 3.71 -6.33 5.81
N VAL A 78 3.75 -5.01 5.95
CA VAL A 78 4.88 -4.30 6.56
C VAL A 78 4.43 -3.47 7.77
N GLY A 79 3.36 -3.93 8.45
CA GLY A 79 2.90 -3.37 9.70
C GLY A 79 2.13 -2.05 9.55
N GLY A 80 1.41 -1.88 8.45
CA GLY A 80 0.47 -0.78 8.26
C GLY A 80 -0.74 -0.82 9.17
N ASN A 81 -1.23 0.34 9.59
CA ASN A 81 -2.47 0.42 10.37
C ASN A 81 -3.67 -0.04 9.53
N PRO A 82 -4.52 -0.97 10.03
CA PRO A 82 -5.57 -1.56 9.22
C PRO A 82 -6.75 -0.64 8.93
N THR A 83 -7.06 0.30 9.82
CA THR A 83 -8.29 1.11 9.75
C THR A 83 -8.03 2.60 9.66
N SER A 84 -6.82 3.09 9.96
CA SER A 84 -6.56 4.53 10.00
C SER A 84 -6.77 5.18 8.62
N PRO A 85 -7.65 6.20 8.50
CA PRO A 85 -7.77 6.97 7.26
C PRO A 85 -6.48 7.69 6.87
N ARG A 86 -5.54 7.86 7.81
CA ARG A 86 -4.21 8.40 7.53
C ARG A 86 -3.30 7.40 6.83
N ASN A 87 -3.66 6.12 6.81
CA ASN A 87 -2.96 5.05 6.09
C ASN A 87 -3.77 4.49 4.91
N LEU A 88 -5.04 4.88 4.77
CA LEU A 88 -5.92 4.39 3.71
C LEU A 88 -6.19 5.50 2.69
N TRP A 89 -6.20 5.13 1.41
CA TRP A 89 -6.52 6.04 0.32
C TRP A 89 -7.13 5.33 -0.89
N PRO A 90 -7.96 6.03 -1.68
CA PRO A 90 -8.45 5.53 -2.95
C PRO A 90 -7.32 5.59 -4.00
N GLN A 91 -6.52 4.53 -4.07
CA GLN A 91 -5.42 4.43 -5.01
C GLN A 91 -5.94 4.12 -6.42
N PRO A 92 -5.62 4.90 -7.46
CA PRO A 92 -6.09 4.60 -8.80
C PRO A 92 -5.45 3.33 -9.39
N TYR A 93 -6.24 2.52 -10.10
CA TYR A 93 -5.70 1.37 -10.84
C TYR A 93 -4.88 1.77 -12.07
N HIS A 94 -5.26 2.86 -12.74
CA HIS A 94 -4.68 3.27 -14.01
C HIS A 94 -4.08 4.67 -13.92
N VAL A 95 -2.78 4.73 -13.67
CA VAL A 95 -1.99 5.98 -13.63
C VAL A 95 -1.05 6.03 -14.82
N ALA A 96 -0.79 7.23 -15.35
CA ALA A 96 0.15 7.47 -16.42
C ALA A 96 1.53 6.85 -16.10
N GLY A 97 2.09 6.13 -17.08
CA GLY A 97 3.35 5.38 -16.91
C GLY A 97 3.21 4.07 -16.15
N GLY A 98 2.00 3.60 -15.85
CA GLY A 98 1.72 2.27 -15.29
C GLY A 98 1.69 2.19 -13.76
N TRP A 99 1.95 3.29 -13.05
CA TRP A 99 2.16 3.30 -11.60
C TRP A 99 0.86 3.33 -10.78
N GLY A 100 -0.03 2.37 -11.04
CA GLY A 100 -1.28 2.18 -10.29
C GLY A 100 -1.15 1.14 -9.15
N ALA A 101 -2.27 0.89 -8.47
CA ALA A 101 -2.35 -0.01 -7.30
C ALA A 101 -1.63 -1.37 -7.51
N ARG A 102 -1.97 -2.08 -8.58
CA ARG A 102 -1.37 -3.38 -8.93
C ARG A 102 0.16 -3.40 -9.06
N ILE A 103 0.78 -2.26 -9.38
CA ILE A 103 2.24 -2.18 -9.48
C ILE A 103 2.88 -1.97 -8.11
N LYS A 104 2.17 -1.31 -7.20
CA LYS A 104 2.61 -1.15 -5.81
C LYS A 104 2.70 -2.52 -5.13
N ASP A 105 1.77 -3.45 -5.38
CA ASP A 105 1.76 -4.81 -4.82
C ASP A 105 3.12 -5.53 -4.91
N HIS A 106 3.83 -5.43 -6.04
CA HIS A 106 5.17 -6.05 -6.17
C HIS A 106 6.18 -5.47 -5.17
N LEU A 107 6.12 -4.15 -4.92
CA LEU A 107 6.96 -3.52 -3.91
C LEU A 107 6.58 -3.97 -2.51
N GLU A 108 5.29 -4.08 -2.21
CA GLU A 108 4.83 -4.58 -0.91
C GLU A 108 5.43 -5.96 -0.64
N ASN A 109 5.21 -6.90 -1.57
CA ASN A 109 5.71 -8.27 -1.47
C ASN A 109 7.24 -8.29 -1.31
N ARG A 110 7.95 -7.47 -2.09
CA ARG A 110 9.42 -7.36 -2.00
C ARG A 110 9.86 -6.85 -0.63
N LEU A 111 9.19 -5.84 -0.08
CA LEU A 111 9.52 -5.29 1.24
C LEU A 111 9.21 -6.27 2.36
N ASN A 112 8.06 -6.96 2.32
CA ASN A 112 7.73 -8.01 3.28
C ASN A 112 8.80 -9.11 3.28
N HIS A 113 9.16 -9.63 2.10
CA HIS A 113 10.20 -10.65 1.98
C HIS A 113 11.55 -10.21 2.56
N MET A 114 11.99 -8.98 2.26
CA MET A 114 13.25 -8.46 2.80
C MET A 114 13.18 -8.29 4.33
N VAL A 115 12.03 -7.87 4.88
CA VAL A 115 11.84 -7.77 6.34
C VAL A 115 11.86 -9.15 6.99
N CYS A 116 11.13 -10.12 6.43
CA CYS A 116 11.05 -11.47 6.99
C CYS A 116 12.35 -12.28 6.89
N ARG A 117 13.23 -11.90 5.96
CA ARG A 117 14.60 -12.45 5.86
C ARG A 117 15.64 -11.69 6.69
N GLY A 118 15.26 -10.60 7.36
CA GLY A 118 16.19 -9.75 8.12
C GLY A 118 17.12 -8.89 7.25
N GLU A 119 16.89 -8.82 5.94
CA GLU A 119 17.66 -8.00 5.00
C GLU A 119 17.33 -6.50 5.14
N LEU A 120 16.14 -6.19 5.66
CA LEU A 120 15.65 -4.83 5.87
C LEU A 120 14.91 -4.73 7.20
N SER A 121 15.14 -3.67 7.98
CA SER A 121 14.32 -3.45 9.19
C SER A 121 12.91 -3.01 8.83
N LEU A 122 11.93 -3.42 9.65
CA LEU A 122 10.52 -3.05 9.52
C LEU A 122 10.36 -1.52 9.38
N ALA A 123 11.01 -0.76 10.26
CA ALA A 123 10.96 0.69 10.25
C ALA A 123 11.54 1.29 8.95
N ARG A 124 12.54 0.66 8.34
CA ARG A 124 13.09 1.12 7.06
C ARG A 124 12.15 0.81 5.90
N ALA A 125 11.54 -0.38 5.87
CA ALA A 125 10.51 -0.73 4.88
C ALA A 125 9.33 0.26 4.92
N GLN A 126 8.80 0.52 6.12
CA GLN A 126 7.71 1.48 6.35
C GLN A 126 8.04 2.88 5.85
N ARG A 127 9.25 3.39 6.14
CA ARG A 127 9.69 4.70 5.65
C ARG A 127 9.81 4.75 4.12
N MET A 128 10.36 3.69 3.51
CA MET A 128 10.55 3.64 2.05
C MET A 128 9.22 3.75 1.31
N ILE A 129 8.24 2.94 1.69
CA ILE A 129 6.94 2.91 1.02
C ILE A 129 6.09 4.16 1.30
N ALA A 130 6.11 4.67 2.55
CA ALA A 130 5.35 5.86 2.92
C ALA A 130 5.88 7.15 2.29
N THR A 131 7.19 7.25 2.07
CA THR A 131 7.80 8.47 1.51
C THR A 131 7.55 8.58 0.02
N ASN A 132 7.89 7.52 -0.73
CA ASN A 132 7.70 7.46 -2.17
C ASN A 132 7.83 6.01 -2.64
N TRP A 133 6.71 5.29 -2.70
CA TRP A 133 6.69 3.90 -3.13
C TRP A 133 7.19 3.71 -4.58
N VAL A 134 6.96 4.68 -5.46
CA VAL A 134 7.48 4.63 -6.85
C VAL A 134 9.01 4.58 -6.86
N ASP A 135 9.66 5.44 -6.08
CA ASP A 135 11.12 5.47 -6.03
C ASP A 135 11.69 4.24 -5.32
N ALA A 136 11.00 3.74 -4.29
CA ALA A 136 11.36 2.49 -3.64
C ALA A 136 11.26 1.30 -4.62
N TYR A 137 10.20 1.22 -5.43
CA TYR A 137 10.06 0.23 -6.50
C TYR A 137 11.23 0.31 -7.47
N LYS A 138 11.56 1.52 -7.96
CA LYS A 138 12.67 1.72 -8.91
C LYS A 138 14.01 1.24 -8.38
N ARG A 139 14.25 1.40 -7.07
CA ARG A 139 15.50 1.01 -6.41
C ARG A 139 15.58 -0.49 -6.15
N LEU A 140 14.46 -1.12 -5.82
CA LEU A 140 14.44 -2.50 -5.33
C LEU A 140 14.02 -3.55 -6.38
N ILE A 141 13.35 -3.11 -7.44
CA ILE A 141 12.74 -3.99 -8.45
C ILE A 141 13.22 -3.63 -9.85
N ALA A 142 12.72 -2.53 -10.43
CA ALA A 142 13.02 -2.16 -11.82
C ALA A 142 12.74 -0.67 -12.11
N PRO A 143 13.45 -0.04 -13.07
CA PRO A 143 13.25 1.38 -13.39
C PRO A 143 11.86 1.73 -13.94
N HIS A 144 11.14 0.74 -14.47
CA HIS A 144 9.80 0.86 -15.02
C HIS A 144 8.89 -0.23 -14.45
N PRO A 145 7.55 -0.02 -14.40
CA PRO A 145 6.64 -1.06 -13.96
C PRO A 145 6.75 -2.30 -14.82
N LEU A 146 7.02 -3.43 -14.17
CA LEU A 146 6.92 -4.73 -14.81
C LEU A 146 5.44 -5.04 -15.06
N ALA A 147 5.16 -5.87 -16.07
CA ALA A 147 3.81 -6.37 -16.28
C ALA A 147 3.36 -7.11 -15.01
N HIS A 148 2.14 -6.82 -14.55
CA HIS A 148 1.58 -7.51 -13.40
C HIS A 148 1.40 -9.00 -13.73
N ASP A 149 2.18 -9.87 -13.08
CA ASP A 149 2.01 -11.31 -13.13
C ASP A 149 0.85 -11.73 -12.21
N PRO A 150 -0.21 -12.38 -12.72
CA PRO A 150 -1.28 -12.92 -11.89
C PRO A 150 -0.82 -13.88 -10.78
N ALA A 151 0.40 -14.44 -10.88
CA ALA A 151 0.97 -15.34 -9.88
C ALA A 151 1.45 -14.66 -8.59
N ASP A 152 1.64 -13.33 -8.58
CA ASP A 152 2.16 -12.57 -7.42
C ASP A 152 1.12 -12.35 -6.29
N ARG A 153 0.00 -13.08 -6.31
CA ARG A 153 -1.13 -12.92 -5.37
C ARG A 153 -1.08 -13.77 -4.09
N TYR A 154 0.03 -14.47 -3.80
CA TYR A 154 0.06 -15.47 -2.72
C TYR A 154 1.34 -15.49 -1.90
#